data_AF-A0AAE0B530-F1
#
_entry.id   AF-A0AAE0B530-F1
#
_cell.length_a   1.000
_cell.length_b   1.000
_cell.length_c   1.000
_cell.angle_alpha   90.00
_cell.angle_beta   90.00
_cell.angle_gamma   90.00
#
_symmetry.space_group_name_H-M   'P 1'
#
loop_
_entity.id
_entity.type
_entity.pdbx_description
1 polymer ?
#
loop_
_entity_poly.entity_id
_entity_poly.type
_entity_poly.pdbx_seq_one_letter_code
_entity_poly.pdbx_strand_id
1 'polypeptide(L)'
;MSSFHYLETQLWKLQVRKETVQQSVVEATRQGDEIFQCVRDWLDRVHNILDEASMVVQENEQANFKCSIGLCPNLKKRYQHTRKATNKVEAVARLYEEGKFDRLPYRSIPKKTWIPSNVYFGGFTKWIEQS
;
A
#
# COMPACT_ATOMS: atom_id res chain seq x y z
N MET A 1 -16.12 23.83 -1.16
CA MET A 1 -15.59 22.66 -0.41
C MET A 1 -14.49 23.16 0.52
N SER A 2 -14.47 22.75 1.79
CA SER A 2 -13.39 23.12 2.72
C SER A 2 -12.12 22.31 2.42
N SER A 3 -10.93 22.84 2.73
CA SER A 3 -9.66 22.11 2.53
C SER A 3 -9.62 20.77 3.27
N PHE A 4 -10.34 20.66 4.41
CA PHE A 4 -10.45 19.44 5.19
C PHE A 4 -11.34 18.39 4.53
N HIS A 5 -12.49 18.79 3.99
CA HIS A 5 -13.34 17.86 3.26
C HIS A 5 -12.67 17.31 2.00
N TYR A 6 -11.87 18.15 1.33
CA TYR A 6 -11.05 17.70 0.21
C TYR A 6 -9.99 16.70 0.66
N LEU A 7 -9.32 16.94 1.80
CA LEU A 7 -8.36 16.01 2.39
C LEU A 7 -9.00 14.64 2.66
N GLU A 8 -10.14 14.58 3.34
CA GLU A 8 -10.89 13.33 3.61
C GLU A 8 -11.18 12.55 2.31
N THR A 9 -11.61 13.26 1.27
CA THR A 9 -11.87 12.65 -0.04
C THR A 9 -10.59 12.04 -0.65
N GLN A 10 -9.44 12.72 -0.52
CA GLN A 10 -8.16 12.21 -1.02
C GLN A 10 -7.67 11.01 -0.20
N LEU A 11 -7.86 11.02 1.12
CA LEU A 11 -7.51 9.90 1.99
C LEU A 11 -8.31 8.65 1.63
N TRP A 12 -9.62 8.79 1.41
CA TRP A 12 -10.46 7.69 0.94
C TRP A 12 -9.94 7.07 -0.35
N LYS A 13 -9.61 7.91 -1.35
CA LYS A 13 -9.04 7.44 -2.62
C LYS A 13 -7.72 6.69 -2.43
N LEU A 14 -6.84 7.22 -1.57
CA LEU A 14 -5.56 6.59 -1.28
C LEU A 14 -5.74 5.25 -0.54
N GLN A 15 -6.71 5.16 0.37
CA GLN A 15 -7.04 3.93 1.08
C GLN A 15 -7.52 2.83 0.11
N VAL A 16 -8.46 3.15 -0.78
CA VAL A 16 -8.91 2.21 -1.82
C VAL A 16 -7.75 1.74 -2.70
N ARG A 17 -6.84 2.65 -3.05
CA ARG A 17 -5.64 2.31 -3.83
C ARG A 17 -4.71 1.38 -3.06
N LYS A 18 -4.46 1.67 -1.78
CA LYS A 18 -3.66 0.83 -0.86
C LYS A 18 -4.21 -0.60 -0.85
N GLU A 19 -5.51 -0.76 -0.66
CA GLU A 19 -6.18 -2.07 -0.62
C GLU A 19 -6.00 -2.83 -1.93
N THR A 20 -6.15 -2.15 -3.08
CA THR A 20 -5.95 -2.74 -4.41
C THR A 20 -4.52 -3.26 -4.59
N VAL A 21 -3.52 -2.48 -4.16
CA VAL A 21 -2.11 -2.87 -4.22
C VAL A 21 -1.84 -4.04 -3.27
N GLN A 22 -2.38 -4.01 -2.05
CA GLN A 22 -2.24 -5.10 -1.09
C GLN A 22 -2.83 -6.42 -1.58
N GLN A 23 -4.03 -6.40 -2.18
CA GLN A 23 -4.64 -7.59 -2.78
C GLN A 23 -3.75 -8.20 -3.86
N SER A 24 -3.17 -7.36 -4.69
CA SER A 24 -2.27 -7.82 -5.73
C SER A 24 -0.95 -8.39 -5.16
N VAL A 25 -0.44 -7.81 -4.08
CA VAL A 25 0.73 -8.34 -3.35
C VAL A 25 0.43 -9.73 -2.79
N VAL A 26 -0.77 -9.94 -2.24
CA VAL A 26 -1.22 -11.26 -1.78
C VAL A 26 -1.26 -12.26 -2.94
N GLU A 27 -1.81 -11.86 -4.09
CA GLU A 27 -1.86 -12.73 -5.27
C GLU A 27 -0.47 -13.12 -5.78
N ALA A 28 0.44 -12.15 -5.90
CA ALA A 28 1.82 -12.40 -6.31
C ALA A 28 2.54 -13.34 -5.34
N THR A 29 2.39 -13.11 -4.04
CA THR A 29 2.93 -13.99 -3.00
C THR A 29 2.40 -15.42 -3.14
N ARG A 30 1.09 -15.59 -3.43
CA ARG A 30 0.47 -16.90 -3.68
C ARG A 30 1.03 -17.60 -4.91
N GLN A 31 1.39 -16.84 -5.94
CA GLN A 31 2.03 -17.36 -7.16
C GLN A 31 3.50 -17.73 -6.95
N GLY A 32 4.06 -17.35 -5.79
CA GLY A 32 5.46 -17.54 -5.45
C GLY A 32 6.34 -16.41 -5.97
N ASP A 33 5.78 -15.26 -6.34
CA ASP A 33 6.58 -14.12 -6.76
C ASP A 33 7.09 -13.33 -5.55
N GLU A 34 8.29 -12.78 -5.67
CA GLU A 34 8.86 -11.87 -4.68
C GLU A 34 8.41 -10.42 -4.97
N ILE A 35 7.98 -9.72 -3.92
CA ILE A 35 7.51 -8.34 -3.98
C ILE A 35 8.70 -7.39 -3.98
N PHE A 36 8.75 -6.51 -4.99
CA PHE A 36 9.79 -5.48 -5.06
C PHE A 36 9.73 -4.54 -3.85
N GLN A 37 10.90 -4.09 -3.39
CA GLN A 37 11.02 -3.22 -2.22
C GLN A 37 10.25 -1.90 -2.39
N CYS A 38 10.20 -1.34 -3.60
CA CYS A 38 9.46 -0.10 -3.87
C CYS A 38 7.95 -0.19 -3.55
N VAL A 39 7.33 -1.37 -3.72
CA VAL A 39 5.92 -1.59 -3.40
C VAL A 39 5.73 -1.63 -1.88
N ARG A 40 6.67 -2.26 -1.16
CA ARG A 40 6.69 -2.28 0.31
C ARG A 40 6.86 -0.86 0.88
N ASP A 41 7.88 -0.14 0.41
CA ASP A 41 8.16 1.23 0.83
C ASP A 41 6.99 2.18 0.54
N TRP A 42 6.28 1.97 -0.58
CA TRP A 42 5.08 2.71 -0.89
C TRP A 42 3.95 2.40 0.10
N LEU A 43 3.68 1.14 0.39
CA LEU A 43 2.66 0.73 1.37
C LEU A 43 2.92 1.32 2.76
N ASP A 44 4.17 1.32 3.21
CA ASP A 44 4.57 1.88 4.51
C ASP A 44 4.36 3.40 4.55
N ARG A 45 4.79 4.12 3.49
CA ARG A 45 4.56 5.57 3.38
C ARG A 45 3.07 5.92 3.35
N VAL A 46 2.26 5.11 2.66
CA VAL A 46 0.81 5.29 2.61
C VAL A 46 0.18 5.03 3.98
N HIS A 47 0.62 4.02 4.72
CA HIS A 47 0.13 3.81 6.08
C HIS A 47 0.40 5.02 6.97
N ASN A 48 1.64 5.52 6.97
CA ASN A 48 2.03 6.67 7.77
C ASN A 48 1.24 7.93 7.42
N ILE A 49 1.05 8.24 6.12
CA ILE A 49 0.32 9.46 5.74
C ILE A 49 -1.16 9.40 6.10
N LEU A 50 -1.77 8.21 6.03
CA LEU A 50 -3.18 8.01 6.41
C LEU A 50 -3.37 8.29 7.91
N ASP A 51 -2.47 7.78 8.75
CA ASP A 51 -2.51 8.01 10.19
C ASP A 51 -2.29 9.49 10.52
N GLU A 52 -1.23 10.10 9.95
CA GLU A 52 -0.92 11.51 10.17
C GLU A 52 -2.03 12.46 9.71
N ALA A 53 -2.65 12.18 8.56
CA ALA A 53 -3.72 13.01 8.04
C ALA A 53 -5.03 12.82 8.81
N SER A 54 -5.30 11.62 9.32
CA SER A 54 -6.44 11.36 10.20
C SER A 54 -6.35 12.21 11.49
N MET A 55 -5.15 12.34 12.07
CA MET A 55 -4.95 13.25 13.20
C MET A 55 -5.24 14.71 12.84
N VAL A 56 -4.86 15.17 11.64
CA VAL A 56 -5.14 16.54 11.18
C VAL A 56 -6.64 16.80 11.02
N VAL A 57 -7.39 15.80 10.55
CA VAL A 57 -8.87 15.88 10.47
C VAL A 57 -9.46 15.98 11.87
N GLN A 58 -9.02 15.14 12.81
CA GLN A 58 -9.48 15.17 14.20
C GLN A 58 -9.15 16.49 14.92
N GLU A 59 -7.95 17.05 14.71
CA GLU A 59 -7.56 18.38 15.23
C GLU A 59 -8.54 19.48 14.74
N ASN A 60 -9.00 19.38 13.49
CA ASN A 60 -9.95 20.31 12.91
C ASN A 60 -11.37 20.13 13.46
N GLU A 61 -11.85 18.90 13.63
CA GLU A 61 -13.12 18.63 14.29
C GLU A 61 -13.14 19.20 15.72
N GLN A 62 -12.07 19.00 16.48
CA GLN A 62 -11.92 19.58 17.82
C GLN A 62 -11.92 21.11 17.78
N ALA A 63 -11.24 21.72 16.81
CA ALA A 63 -11.23 23.17 16.63
C ALA A 63 -12.62 23.72 16.28
N ASN A 64 -13.37 23.00 15.44
CA ASN A 64 -14.74 23.36 15.06
C ASN A 64 -15.68 23.25 16.25
N PHE A 65 -15.58 22.18 17.04
CA PHE A 65 -16.35 22.03 18.28
C PHE A 65 -16.09 23.17 19.26
N LYS A 66 -14.82 23.52 19.50
CA LYS A 66 -14.46 24.67 20.34
C LYS A 66 -15.06 25.97 19.81
N CYS A 67 -15.08 26.14 18.49
CA CYS A 67 -15.66 27.34 17.89
C CYS A 67 -17.19 27.39 18.02
N SER A 68 -17.90 26.25 17.92
CA SER A 68 -19.35 26.20 18.12
C SER A 68 -19.82 26.55 19.53
N ILE A 69 -18.94 26.41 20.54
CA ILE A 69 -19.21 26.83 21.92
C ILE A 69 -18.65 28.22 22.25
N GLY A 70 -18.24 29.00 21.24
CA GLY A 70 -17.72 30.37 21.41
C GLY A 70 -16.23 30.47 21.75
N LEU A 71 -15.51 29.36 21.83
CA LEU A 71 -14.07 29.30 22.14
C LEU A 71 -13.21 29.10 20.88
N CYS A 72 -13.51 29.84 19.81
CA CYS A 72 -12.81 29.72 18.54
C CYS A 72 -11.30 30.00 18.71
N PRO A 73 -10.42 29.18 18.11
CA PRO A 73 -8.99 29.50 18.03
C PRO A 73 -8.75 30.82 17.29
N ASN A 74 -7.69 31.54 17.65
CA ASN A 74 -7.31 32.76 16.96
C ASN A 74 -7.00 32.54 15.46
N LEU A 75 -7.02 33.63 14.68
CA LEU A 75 -6.86 33.58 13.23
C LEU A 75 -5.53 32.92 12.78
N LYS A 76 -4.45 33.18 13.52
CA LYS A 76 -3.13 32.58 13.25
C LYS A 76 -3.17 31.04 13.35
N LYS A 77 -3.80 30.50 14.41
CA LYS A 77 -3.98 29.06 14.58
C LYS A 77 -4.86 28.46 13.49
N ARG A 78 -5.97 29.14 13.13
CA ARG A 78 -6.83 28.71 12.01
C ARG A 78 -6.05 28.61 10.70
N TYR A 79 -5.25 29.62 10.38
CA TYR A 79 -4.40 29.61 9.19
C TYR A 79 -3.40 28.44 9.20
N GLN A 80 -2.75 28.18 10.34
CA GLN A 80 -1.84 27.05 10.49
C GLN A 80 -2.54 25.71 10.23
N HIS A 81 -3.75 25.53 10.75
CA HIS A 81 -4.54 24.31 10.55
C HIS A 81 -4.91 24.11 9.07
N THR A 82 -5.40 25.16 8.40
CA THR A 82 -5.70 25.09 6.96
C THR A 82 -4.47 24.75 6.14
N ARG A 83 -3.32 25.37 6.45
CA ARG A 83 -2.06 25.09 5.75
C ARG A 83 -1.58 23.66 5.96
N LYS A 84 -1.68 23.12 7.19
CA LYS A 84 -1.40 21.71 7.46
C LYS A 84 -2.25 20.80 6.57
N ALA A 85 -3.56 21.06 6.47
CA ALA A 85 -4.46 20.27 5.63
C ALA A 85 -4.08 20.33 4.15
N THR A 86 -3.80 21.51 3.62
CA THR A 86 -3.35 21.68 2.22
C THR A 86 -2.05 20.93 1.95
N ASN A 87 -1.07 21.00 2.85
CA ASN A 87 0.18 20.25 2.69
C ASN A 87 -0.06 18.73 2.70
N LYS A 88 -0.97 18.24 3.55
CA LYS A 88 -1.34 16.81 3.56
C LYS A 88 -2.03 16.38 2.28
N VAL A 89 -2.92 17.21 1.73
CA VAL A 89 -3.55 16.98 0.42
C VAL A 89 -2.50 16.76 -0.66
N GLU A 90 -1.49 17.63 -0.74
CA GLU A 90 -0.42 17.52 -1.74
C GLU A 90 0.39 16.23 -1.56
N ALA A 91 0.73 15.87 -0.32
CA ALA A 91 1.45 14.63 -0.02
C ALA A 91 0.63 13.39 -0.39
N VAL A 92 -0.66 13.37 -0.07
CA VAL A 92 -1.58 12.28 -0.42
C VAL A 92 -1.73 12.15 -1.93
N ALA A 93 -1.85 13.27 -2.64
CA ALA A 93 -1.94 13.27 -4.10
C ALA A 93 -0.67 12.67 -4.75
N ARG A 94 0.53 13.04 -4.26
CA ARG A 94 1.79 12.46 -4.75
C ARG A 94 1.85 10.95 -4.54
N LEU A 95 1.53 10.48 -3.33
CA LEU A 95 1.51 9.05 -3.03
C LEU A 95 0.46 8.30 -3.85
N TYR A 96 -0.69 8.92 -4.11
CA TYR A 96 -1.72 8.34 -4.99
C TYR A 96 -1.18 8.11 -6.40
N GLU A 97 -0.48 9.10 -6.97
CA GLU A 97 0.15 8.98 -8.29
C GLU A 97 1.29 7.95 -8.29
N GLU A 98 2.16 7.93 -7.28
CA GLU A 98 3.21 6.90 -7.13
C GLU A 98 2.62 5.48 -7.04
N GLY A 99 1.42 5.36 -6.48
CA GLY A 99 0.70 4.09 -6.33
C GLY A 99 0.08 3.58 -7.63
N LYS A 100 0.15 4.34 -8.73
CA LYS A 100 -0.36 3.95 -10.06
C LYS A 100 0.55 2.95 -10.77
N PHE A 101 0.77 1.81 -10.14
CA PHE A 101 1.43 0.68 -10.79
C PHE A 101 0.55 0.13 -11.92
N ASP A 102 0.97 0.31 -13.19
CA ASP A 102 0.30 -0.26 -14.37
C ASP A 102 0.32 -1.79 -14.34
N ARG A 103 1.46 -2.34 -13.92
CA ARG A 103 1.66 -3.74 -13.54
C ARG A 103 2.57 -3.74 -12.33
N LEU A 104 2.14 -4.39 -11.27
CA LEU A 104 2.96 -4.41 -10.05
C LEU A 104 4.30 -5.10 -10.33
N PRO A 105 5.42 -4.46 -9.98
CA PRO A 105 6.73 -5.05 -10.19
C PRO A 105 6.87 -6.24 -9.24
N TYR A 106 6.99 -7.43 -9.81
CA TYR A 106 7.20 -8.69 -9.11
C TYR A 106 8.33 -9.49 -9.76
N ARG A 107 9.09 -10.23 -8.94
CA ARG A 107 10.11 -11.15 -9.44
C ARG A 107 9.56 -12.56 -9.37
N SER A 108 9.41 -13.20 -10.51
CA SER A 108 9.00 -14.60 -10.57
C SER A 108 10.06 -15.49 -9.94
N ILE A 109 9.70 -16.22 -8.87
CA ILE A 109 10.56 -17.28 -8.36
C ILE A 109 10.33 -18.50 -9.26
N PRO A 110 11.35 -19.00 -9.97
CA PRO A 110 11.19 -20.20 -10.77
C PRO A 110 10.74 -21.34 -9.86
N LYS A 111 9.55 -21.90 -10.14
CA LYS A 111 9.06 -23.10 -9.47
C LYS A 111 10.11 -24.18 -9.66
N LYS A 112 10.72 -24.66 -8.55
CA LYS A 112 11.58 -25.86 -8.61
C LYS A 112 10.74 -27.00 -9.15
N THR A 113 10.89 -27.32 -10.43
CA THR A 113 10.35 -28.55 -11.01
C THR A 113 11.06 -29.70 -10.32
N TRP A 114 10.36 -30.39 -9.43
CA TRP A 114 10.83 -31.66 -8.90
C TRP A 114 10.91 -32.64 -10.07
N ILE A 115 12.12 -32.89 -10.56
CA ILE A 115 12.37 -33.98 -11.51
C ILE A 115 12.52 -35.24 -10.65
N PRO A 116 11.62 -36.24 -10.75
CA PRO A 116 11.81 -37.49 -10.05
C PRO A 116 13.07 -38.18 -10.59
N SER A 117 14.01 -38.53 -9.70
CA SER A 117 15.26 -39.24 -10.05
C SER A 117 15.06 -40.69 -10.54
N ASN A 118 13.85 -41.12 -10.90
CA ASN A 118 13.55 -42.52 -11.21
C ASN A 118 13.81 -42.93 -12.67
N VAL A 119 14.39 -42.08 -13.52
CA VAL A 119 14.68 -42.41 -14.93
C VAL A 119 15.96 -43.28 -15.10
N TYR A 120 16.72 -43.58 -14.04
CA TYR A 120 18.02 -44.29 -14.18
C TYR A 120 18.07 -45.76 -13.71
N PHE A 121 16.97 -46.38 -13.27
CA PHE A 121 17.02 -47.77 -12.76
C PHE A 121 16.03 -48.71 -13.47
N GLY A 122 15.97 -48.66 -14.81
CA GLY A 122 15.14 -49.57 -15.62
C GLY A 122 15.92 -50.46 -16.61
N GLY A 123 17.25 -50.42 -16.62
CA GLY A 123 18.06 -50.99 -17.72
C GLY A 123 18.86 -52.26 -17.42
N PHE A 124 19.10 -52.64 -16.15
CA PHE A 124 20.13 -53.63 -15.83
C PHE A 124 19.64 -55.07 -15.55
N THR A 125 18.34 -55.30 -15.38
CA THR A 125 17.85 -56.64 -15.00
C THR A 125 17.49 -57.57 -16.18
N LYS A 126 17.69 -57.15 -17.44
CA LYS A 126 17.39 -58.00 -18.61
C LYS A 126 18.59 -58.82 -19.14
N TRP A 127 19.76 -58.75 -18.50
CA TRP A 127 20.99 -59.44 -18.96
C TRP A 127 21.37 -60.70 -18.16
N ILE A 128 20.74 -61.01 -17.02
CA ILE A 128 21.13 -62.15 -16.18
C ILE A 128 20.33 -63.44 -16.45
N GLU A 129 19.36 -63.44 -17.37
CA GLU A 129 18.55 -64.63 -17.69
C GLU A 129 18.94 -65.31 -19.01
N GLN A 130 20.07 -64.93 -19.62
CA GLN A 130 20.61 -65.52 -20.86
C GLN A 130 22.12 -65.84 -20.77
N SER A 131 22.67 -66.19 -19.60
CA SER A 131 24.07 -66.60 -19.45
C SER A 131 24.24 -67.79 -18.52
#